data_AF-A0A518G4E7-F1
#
_entry.id   AF-A0A518G4E7-F1
#
_cell.length_a   1.000
_cell.length_b   1.000
_cell.length_c   1.000
_cell.angle_alpha   90.00
_cell.angle_beta   90.00
_cell.angle_gamma   90.00
#
_symmetry.space_group_name_H-M   'P 1'
#
loop_
_entity.id
_entity.type
_entity.pdbx_description
1 polymer ?
#
loop_
_entity_poly.entity_id
_entity_poly.type
_entity_poly.pdbx_seq_one_letter_code
_entity_poly.pdbx_strand_id
1 'polypeptide(L)'
;MSHLLLYYQRPEPATWVFLATFLLLSIYFVFHRFFSIRNLDIALLVLLAPGLMMVYEGRQMRVTNFEASALETLASSEHELDEKTEAVAARPAPSFTIAEKQASSTEQAAVSANAEQRRRTAHNLEFYGFVALLIACALLTLRMLLDPLLVRRPLLVPNLSIGGLSFIGISLFLFLMSNVITSSPRELRVRGPSLGPGYAMLNMVPELPTTPSEQEFEASREVEAPPSTKRWLPNLARTLAIFSNMAIVLGIIGIGYWHFDNVQTGIGCAVMYLLLPYSAQMTGNLQHAMPAALLVLAMLAYRQPLLAGILLGAASGLVYYPLFLLPLWISFYWHRGLTGLLVGVCTSLLVMAGLLLLQGFENFFDHFREMFGLWVPRMERLEGIWGAGGIQPAFRLPVLVGFILLSLSFVFWPSLKNLGTLMCGTAAVMLAAQFWHGNGGGLFMAWFLPFVLLTIFRPNLDDRIATNMVKGGWLSLASKQPKPRS
;
A
#
# COMPACT_ATOMS: atom_id res chain seq x y z
N MET A 1 13.53 -23.11 19.43
CA MET A 1 12.86 -22.22 18.45
C MET A 1 13.45 -20.81 18.46
N SER A 2 13.82 -20.22 19.61
CA SER A 2 14.47 -18.90 19.71
C SER A 2 15.81 -18.78 18.96
N HIS A 3 16.62 -19.85 18.91
CA HIS A 3 17.91 -19.85 18.21
C HIS A 3 17.84 -19.83 16.67
N LEU A 4 16.73 -20.30 16.06
CA LEU A 4 16.58 -20.28 14.60
C LEU A 4 16.27 -18.87 14.07
N LEU A 5 15.48 -18.09 14.83
CA LEU A 5 15.17 -16.71 14.47
C LEU A 5 16.33 -15.74 14.77
N LEU A 6 17.30 -16.15 15.60
CA LEU A 6 18.47 -15.33 15.96
C LEU A 6 19.46 -15.14 14.78
N TYR A 7 19.52 -16.09 13.84
CA TYR A 7 20.37 -16.01 12.64
C TYR A 7 19.59 -15.70 11.37
N TYR A 8 18.29 -15.41 11.50
CA TYR A 8 17.46 -15.12 10.34
C TYR A 8 17.82 -13.74 9.77
N GLN A 9 18.37 -13.73 8.56
CA GLN A 9 18.55 -12.52 7.76
C GLN A 9 17.37 -12.37 6.80
N ARG A 10 16.74 -11.19 6.84
CA ARG A 10 15.67 -10.85 5.90
C ARG A 10 16.25 -10.80 4.48
N PRO A 11 15.56 -11.32 3.46
CA PRO A 11 16.07 -11.28 2.10
C PRO A 11 16.15 -9.83 1.61
N GLU A 12 17.17 -9.51 0.84
CA GLU A 12 17.25 -8.22 0.16
C GLU A 12 16.08 -8.09 -0.85
N PRO A 13 15.48 -6.89 -0.98
CA PRO A 13 14.37 -6.68 -1.91
C PRO A 13 14.67 -7.06 -3.36
N ALA A 14 15.90 -6.82 -3.82
CA ALA A 14 16.35 -7.21 -5.15
C ALA A 14 16.26 -8.73 -5.36
N THR A 15 16.80 -9.51 -4.42
CA THR A 15 16.74 -10.98 -4.46
C THR A 15 15.30 -11.48 -4.52
N TRP A 16 14.43 -10.89 -3.70
CA TRP A 16 13.00 -11.24 -3.71
C TRP A 16 12.34 -10.92 -5.05
N VAL A 17 12.64 -9.78 -5.67
CA VAL A 17 12.09 -9.40 -6.98
C VAL A 17 12.43 -10.42 -8.06
N PHE A 18 13.69 -10.85 -8.14
CA PHE A 18 14.09 -11.85 -9.14
C PHE A 18 13.41 -13.19 -8.88
N LEU A 19 13.44 -13.68 -7.64
CA LEU A 19 12.84 -14.96 -7.26
C LEU A 19 11.32 -14.95 -7.49
N ALA A 20 10.63 -13.88 -7.08
CA ALA A 20 9.21 -13.70 -7.31
C ALA A 20 8.88 -13.66 -8.81
N THR A 21 9.66 -12.93 -9.61
CA THR A 21 9.42 -12.83 -11.06
C THR A 21 9.57 -14.19 -11.74
N PHE A 22 10.63 -14.95 -11.42
CA PHE A 22 10.79 -16.29 -11.96
C PHE A 22 9.66 -17.23 -11.54
N LEU A 23 9.27 -17.24 -10.26
CA LEU A 23 8.16 -18.06 -9.79
C LEU A 23 6.82 -17.66 -10.41
N LEU A 24 6.54 -16.36 -10.56
CA LEU A 24 5.33 -15.87 -11.22
C LEU A 24 5.27 -16.35 -12.68
N LEU A 25 6.39 -16.27 -13.39
CA LEU A 25 6.46 -16.75 -14.77
C LEU A 25 6.29 -18.29 -14.82
N SER A 26 7.00 -19.04 -13.99
CA SER A 26 6.90 -20.52 -13.98
C SER A 26 5.49 -21.02 -13.62
N ILE A 27 4.85 -20.39 -12.63
CA ILE A 27 3.56 -20.87 -12.10
C ILE A 27 2.38 -20.41 -12.97
N TYR A 28 2.43 -19.22 -13.59
CA TYR A 28 1.23 -18.66 -14.25
C TYR A 28 1.39 -18.35 -15.73
N PHE A 29 2.62 -18.20 -16.23
CA PHE A 29 2.85 -17.86 -17.63
C PHE A 29 2.60 -19.08 -18.51
N VAL A 30 2.08 -18.82 -19.71
CA VAL A 30 1.86 -19.87 -20.71
C VAL A 30 2.61 -19.59 -21.99
N PHE A 31 3.64 -20.41 -22.22
CA PHE A 31 4.62 -20.25 -23.28
C PHE A 31 4.09 -20.55 -24.68
N HIS A 32 3.20 -21.53 -24.83
CA HIS A 32 2.66 -21.88 -26.16
C HIS A 32 1.75 -20.79 -26.76
N ARG A 33 1.24 -19.87 -25.93
CA ARG A 33 0.39 -18.76 -26.36
C ARG A 33 0.87 -17.45 -25.76
N PHE A 34 2.01 -16.99 -26.29
CA PHE A 34 2.72 -15.81 -25.78
C PHE A 34 1.84 -14.56 -25.71
N PHE A 35 1.19 -14.19 -26.82
CA PHE A 35 0.29 -13.03 -26.90
C PHE A 35 -1.13 -13.40 -26.45
N SER A 36 -1.32 -13.52 -25.12
CA SER A 36 -2.63 -13.70 -24.51
C SER A 36 -2.92 -12.61 -23.47
N ILE A 37 -4.21 -12.27 -23.30
CA ILE A 37 -4.65 -11.29 -22.27
C ILE A 37 -4.14 -11.71 -20.89
N ARG A 38 -4.14 -13.02 -20.59
CA ARG A 38 -3.57 -13.58 -19.36
C ARG A 38 -2.08 -13.24 -19.20
N ASN A 39 -1.27 -13.47 -20.22
CA ASN A 39 0.16 -13.18 -20.14
C ASN A 39 0.42 -11.67 -20.08
N LEU A 40 -0.42 -10.85 -20.73
CA LEU A 40 -0.41 -9.40 -20.56
C LEU A 40 -0.67 -9.01 -19.11
N ASP A 41 -1.68 -9.61 -18.48
CA ASP A 41 -2.02 -9.35 -17.08
C ASP A 41 -0.83 -9.68 -16.14
N ILE A 42 -0.13 -10.80 -16.37
CA ILE A 42 1.11 -11.16 -15.63
C ILE A 42 2.23 -10.13 -15.89
N ALA A 43 2.44 -9.74 -17.15
CA ALA A 43 3.46 -8.76 -17.50
C ALA A 43 3.20 -7.40 -16.85
N LEU A 44 1.94 -6.96 -16.80
CA LEU A 44 1.53 -5.72 -16.12
C LEU A 44 1.78 -5.78 -14.60
N LEU A 45 1.58 -6.94 -13.97
CA LEU A 45 1.90 -7.13 -12.55
C LEU A 45 3.41 -7.11 -12.29
N VAL A 46 4.21 -7.76 -13.14
CA VAL A 46 5.67 -7.76 -13.04
C VAL A 46 6.25 -6.36 -13.29
N LEU A 47 5.60 -5.54 -14.13
CA LEU A 47 6.00 -4.16 -14.41
C LEU A 47 5.98 -3.24 -13.17
N LEU A 48 5.28 -3.62 -12.10
CA LEU A 48 5.32 -2.91 -10.82
C LEU A 48 6.69 -3.05 -10.11
N ALA A 49 7.43 -4.13 -10.36
CA ALA A 49 8.64 -4.46 -9.60
C ALA A 49 9.81 -3.50 -9.86
N PRO A 50 10.15 -3.11 -11.11
CA PRO A 50 11.23 -2.16 -11.36
C PRO A 50 11.01 -0.80 -10.70
N GLY A 51 9.79 -0.27 -10.78
CA GLY A 51 9.45 1.00 -10.14
C GLY A 51 9.57 0.94 -8.61
N LEU A 52 9.11 -0.17 -8.01
CA LEU A 52 9.25 -0.40 -6.57
C LEU A 52 10.72 -0.46 -6.14
N MET A 53 11.58 -1.13 -6.92
CA MET A 53 13.01 -1.19 -6.65
C MET A 53 13.70 0.16 -6.79
N MET A 54 13.41 0.93 -7.83
CA MET A 54 14.00 2.27 -8.01
C MET A 54 13.63 3.20 -6.84
N VAL A 55 12.39 3.14 -6.35
CA VAL A 55 11.98 3.90 -5.15
C VAL A 55 12.72 3.41 -3.91
N TYR A 56 12.85 2.10 -3.72
CA TYR A 56 13.60 1.53 -2.60
C TYR A 56 15.06 1.96 -2.60
N GLU A 57 15.77 1.78 -3.71
CA GLU A 57 17.18 2.15 -3.87
C GLU A 57 17.40 3.66 -3.74
N GLY A 58 16.53 4.47 -4.34
CA GLY A 58 16.58 5.93 -4.20
C GLY A 58 16.44 6.39 -2.75
N ARG A 59 15.54 5.74 -1.98
CA ARG A 59 15.38 6.01 -0.53
C ARG A 59 16.60 5.58 0.27
N GLN A 60 17.17 4.42 0.00
CA GLN A 60 18.40 3.94 0.67
C GLN A 60 19.58 4.90 0.41
N MET A 61 19.82 5.25 -0.86
CA MET A 61 20.88 6.20 -1.22
C MET A 61 20.71 7.55 -0.52
N ARG A 62 19.47 8.02 -0.33
CA ARG A 62 19.20 9.29 0.36
C ARG A 62 19.59 9.23 1.84
N VAL A 63 19.30 8.11 2.52
CA VAL A 63 19.70 7.89 3.92
C VAL A 63 21.22 7.82 4.03
N THR A 64 21.87 6.99 3.21
CA THR A 64 23.34 6.87 3.20
C THR A 64 24.03 8.22 2.94
N ASN A 65 23.51 9.02 2.00
CA ASN A 65 24.07 10.33 1.69
C ASN A 65 23.91 11.33 2.83
N PHE A 66 22.80 11.24 3.59
CA PHE A 66 22.56 12.11 4.74
C PHE A 66 23.55 11.81 5.86
N GLU A 67 23.78 10.54 6.18
CA GLU A 67 24.74 10.12 7.20
C GLU A 67 26.17 10.43 6.79
N ALA A 68 26.56 10.17 5.54
CA ALA A 68 27.89 10.55 5.03
C ALA A 68 28.13 12.06 5.16
N SER A 69 27.11 12.88 4.86
CA SER A 69 27.22 14.33 5.04
C SER A 69 27.34 14.72 6.52
N ALA A 70 26.66 14.02 7.43
CA ALA A 70 26.72 14.28 8.87
C ALA A 70 28.09 13.92 9.45
N LEU A 71 28.65 12.77 9.07
CA LEU A 71 29.99 12.35 9.45
C LEU A 71 31.07 13.28 8.89
N GLU A 72 30.95 13.73 7.63
CA GLU A 72 31.82 14.76 7.05
C GLU A 72 31.73 16.09 7.84
N THR A 73 30.55 16.47 8.32
CA THR A 73 30.34 17.69 9.14
C THR A 73 30.96 17.55 10.53
N LEU A 74 30.85 16.37 11.15
CA LEU A 74 31.46 16.09 12.46
C LEU A 74 32.99 16.06 12.35
N ALA A 75 33.54 15.39 11.34
CA ALA A 75 34.99 15.31 11.13
C ALA A 75 35.62 16.69 10.83
N SER A 76 34.93 17.55 10.08
CA SER A 76 35.37 18.94 9.86
C SER A 76 35.30 19.79 11.14
N SER A 77 34.32 19.55 12.01
CA SER A 77 34.23 20.25 13.30
C SER A 77 35.28 19.81 14.32
N GLU A 78 35.67 18.53 14.34
CA GLU A 78 36.78 18.01 15.16
C GLU A 78 38.13 18.58 14.70
N HIS A 79 38.34 18.66 13.39
CA HIS A 79 39.56 19.23 12.82
C HIS A 79 39.72 20.73 13.15
N GLU A 80 38.63 21.50 13.20
CA GLU A 80 38.64 22.89 13.68
C GLU A 80 38.91 23.04 15.18
N LEU A 81 38.54 22.03 15.99
CA LEU A 81 38.75 22.01 17.44
C LEU A 81 40.20 21.65 17.80
N ASP A 82 40.81 20.69 17.11
CA ASP A 82 42.23 20.37 17.27
C ASP A 82 43.12 21.52 16.78
N GLU A 83 42.79 22.15 15.65
CA GLU A 83 43.55 23.31 15.13
C GLU A 83 43.45 24.52 16.08
N LYS A 84 42.29 24.76 16.70
CA LYS A 84 42.14 25.80 17.74
C LYS A 84 42.86 25.46 19.05
N THR A 85 42.98 24.18 19.39
CA THR A 85 43.68 23.74 20.60
C THR A 85 45.20 23.80 20.44
N GLU A 86 45.72 23.47 19.25
CA GLU A 86 47.13 23.65 18.89
C GLU A 86 47.52 25.13 18.69
N ALA A 87 46.61 25.96 18.16
CA ALA A 87 46.86 27.39 17.97
C ALA A 87 46.98 28.19 19.29
N VAL A 88 46.49 27.67 20.43
CA VAL A 88 46.66 28.30 21.75
C VAL A 88 48.03 27.99 22.37
N ALA A 89 48.75 26.97 21.90
CA ALA A 89 50.05 26.56 22.44
C ALA A 89 51.28 27.12 21.68
N ALA A 90 51.12 27.75 20.51
CA ALA A 90 52.25 28.21 19.68
C ALA A 90 52.22 29.70 19.33
N ARG A 91 53.36 30.38 19.54
CA ARG A 91 53.68 31.77 19.12
C ARG A 91 54.12 31.80 17.64
N PRO A 92 54.22 32.99 17.00
CA PRO A 92 53.47 33.38 15.81
C PRO A 92 53.87 32.69 14.49
N ALA A 93 52.83 32.28 13.74
CA ALA A 93 52.64 32.08 12.29
C ALA A 93 53.85 31.82 11.35
N PRO A 94 53.81 30.76 10.53
CA PRO A 94 53.99 30.92 9.10
C PRO A 94 52.69 31.46 8.49
N SER A 95 52.81 32.44 7.60
CA SER A 95 51.70 32.96 6.79
C SER A 95 51.03 31.81 6.03
N PHE A 96 49.79 31.48 6.36
CA PHE A 96 48.92 30.66 5.51
C PHE A 96 48.95 31.23 4.09
N THR A 97 49.58 30.51 3.16
CA THR A 97 49.71 30.99 1.79
C THR A 97 48.34 30.95 1.12
N ILE A 98 48.06 31.92 0.24
CA ILE A 98 46.81 31.97 -0.55
C ILE A 98 46.57 30.64 -1.30
N ALA A 99 47.65 29.93 -1.66
CA ALA A 99 47.63 28.63 -2.31
C ALA A 99 47.03 27.49 -1.45
N GLU A 100 47.33 27.42 -0.15
CA GLU A 100 46.75 26.40 0.75
C GLU A 100 45.28 26.70 1.08
N LYS A 101 44.93 28.00 1.21
CA LYS A 101 43.54 28.43 1.38
C LYS A 101 42.72 28.18 0.11
N GLN A 102 43.35 28.32 -1.07
CA GLN A 102 42.75 27.96 -2.35
C GLN A 102 42.62 26.44 -2.53
N ALA A 103 43.62 25.65 -2.13
CA ALA A 103 43.58 24.19 -2.20
C ALA A 103 42.48 23.61 -1.29
N SER A 104 42.41 24.04 -0.02
CA SER A 104 41.35 23.64 0.91
C SER A 104 39.95 24.08 0.45
N SER A 105 39.81 25.29 -0.11
CA SER A 105 38.53 25.75 -0.68
C SER A 105 38.12 24.97 -1.95
N THR A 106 39.09 24.51 -2.74
CA THR A 106 38.85 23.72 -3.96
C THR A 106 38.45 22.30 -3.62
N GLU A 107 39.08 21.71 -2.59
CA GLU A 107 38.77 20.38 -2.09
C GLU A 107 37.40 20.34 -1.39
N GLN A 108 37.09 21.34 -0.56
CA GLN A 108 35.75 21.51 0.02
C GLN A 108 34.67 21.73 -1.05
N ALA A 109 34.98 22.51 -2.09
CA ALA A 109 34.07 22.69 -3.22
C ALA A 109 33.84 21.36 -3.99
N ALA A 110 34.87 20.56 -4.23
CA ALA A 110 34.75 19.27 -4.89
C ALA A 110 33.94 18.23 -4.07
N VAL A 111 34.14 18.20 -2.74
CA VAL A 111 33.36 17.35 -1.82
C VAL A 111 31.88 17.78 -1.83
N SER A 112 31.60 19.09 -1.75
CA SER A 112 30.23 19.61 -1.83
C SER A 112 29.55 19.29 -3.17
N ALA A 113 30.27 19.38 -4.29
CA ALA A 113 29.76 19.07 -5.62
C ALA A 113 29.44 17.58 -5.77
N ASN A 114 30.31 16.70 -5.25
CA ASN A 114 30.08 15.25 -5.21
C ASN A 114 28.90 14.89 -4.30
N ALA A 115 28.75 15.54 -3.14
CA ALA A 115 27.61 15.34 -2.25
C ALA A 115 26.30 15.79 -2.90
N GLU A 116 26.31 16.93 -3.59
CA GLU A 116 25.14 17.42 -4.33
C GLU A 116 24.77 16.48 -5.49
N GLN A 117 25.77 15.99 -6.23
CA GLN A 117 25.56 15.01 -7.29
C GLN A 117 24.97 13.70 -6.76
N ARG A 118 25.49 13.16 -5.65
CA ARG A 118 24.93 11.97 -4.98
C ARG A 118 23.46 12.17 -4.58
N ARG A 119 23.12 13.33 -4.00
CA ARG A 119 21.74 13.69 -3.63
C ARG A 119 20.81 13.78 -4.84
N ARG A 120 21.26 14.41 -5.94
CA ARG A 120 20.50 14.50 -7.19
C ARG A 120 20.26 13.13 -7.81
N THR A 121 21.26 12.25 -7.83
CA THR A 121 21.10 10.88 -8.34
C THR A 121 20.07 10.09 -7.53
N ALA A 122 20.13 10.15 -6.20
CA ALA A 122 19.16 9.48 -5.33
C ALA A 122 17.73 9.99 -5.58
N HIS A 123 17.56 11.30 -5.66
CA HIS A 123 16.28 11.95 -5.93
C HIS A 123 15.71 11.58 -7.31
N ASN A 124 16.54 11.64 -8.35
CA ASN A 124 16.14 11.27 -9.71
C ASN A 124 15.72 9.80 -9.78
N LEU A 125 16.46 8.90 -9.13
CA LEU A 125 16.14 7.48 -9.09
C LEU A 125 14.79 7.22 -8.41
N GLU A 126 14.55 7.87 -7.27
CA GLU A 126 13.26 7.81 -6.58
C GLU A 126 12.13 8.36 -7.46
N PHE A 127 12.32 9.52 -8.10
CA PHE A 127 11.34 10.14 -8.98
C PHE A 127 10.97 9.25 -10.18
N TYR A 128 11.97 8.74 -10.91
CA TYR A 128 11.71 7.83 -12.04
C TYR A 128 11.08 6.51 -11.60
N GLY A 129 11.40 6.02 -10.40
CA GLY A 129 10.72 4.89 -9.79
C GLY A 129 9.22 5.13 -9.61
N PHE A 130 8.84 6.29 -9.06
CA PHE A 130 7.43 6.67 -8.93
C PHE A 130 6.74 6.84 -10.29
N VAL A 131 7.41 7.44 -11.28
CA VAL A 131 6.88 7.56 -12.64
C VAL A 131 6.61 6.17 -13.23
N ALA A 132 7.55 5.23 -13.11
CA ALA A 132 7.39 3.86 -13.60
C ALA A 132 6.22 3.14 -12.90
N LEU A 133 6.07 3.30 -11.58
CA LEU A 133 4.94 2.75 -10.83
C LEU A 133 3.60 3.32 -11.31
N LEU A 134 3.52 4.63 -11.55
CA LEU A 134 2.30 5.26 -12.03
C LEU A 134 1.96 4.88 -13.47
N ILE A 135 2.96 4.67 -14.34
CA ILE A 135 2.75 4.11 -15.68
C ILE A 135 2.15 2.70 -15.58
N ALA A 136 2.72 1.83 -14.73
CA ALA A 136 2.17 0.50 -14.50
C ALA A 136 0.74 0.56 -13.94
N CYS A 137 0.48 1.44 -12.98
CA CYS A 137 -0.86 1.69 -12.46
C CYS A 137 -1.82 2.20 -13.54
N ALA A 138 -1.36 3.01 -14.49
CA ALA A 138 -2.19 3.55 -15.58
C ALA A 138 -2.60 2.46 -16.54
N LEU A 139 -1.65 1.60 -16.93
CA LEU A 139 -1.92 0.43 -17.76
C LEU A 139 -2.87 -0.55 -17.06
N LEU A 140 -2.70 -0.79 -15.76
CA LEU A 140 -3.62 -1.60 -14.97
C LEU A 140 -5.01 -0.94 -14.87
N THR A 141 -5.08 0.37 -14.67
CA THR A 141 -6.36 1.10 -14.61
C THR A 141 -7.11 0.95 -15.92
N LEU A 142 -6.43 1.19 -17.05
CA LEU A 142 -6.98 0.98 -18.38
C LEU A 142 -7.45 -0.46 -18.56
N ARG A 143 -6.64 -1.44 -18.13
CA ARG A 143 -7.00 -2.86 -18.20
C ARG A 143 -8.24 -3.21 -17.37
N MET A 144 -8.40 -2.63 -16.18
CA MET A 144 -9.59 -2.81 -15.32
C MET A 144 -10.84 -2.15 -15.93
N LEU A 145 -10.69 -1.01 -16.62
CA LEU A 145 -11.78 -0.32 -17.31
C LEU A 145 -12.19 -1.00 -18.62
N LEU A 146 -11.24 -1.61 -19.34
CA LEU A 146 -11.52 -2.40 -20.53
C LEU A 146 -12.10 -3.78 -20.20
N ASP A 147 -12.00 -4.20 -18.93
CA ASP A 147 -12.36 -5.55 -18.52
C ASP A 147 -13.85 -5.91 -18.78
N PRO A 148 -14.85 -5.05 -18.53
CA PRO A 148 -16.24 -5.33 -18.90
C PRO A 148 -16.47 -5.52 -20.40
N LEU A 149 -15.60 -4.99 -21.26
CA LEU A 149 -15.73 -5.08 -22.73
C LEU A 149 -15.28 -6.44 -23.28
N LEU A 150 -14.58 -7.26 -22.48
CA LEU A 150 -14.08 -8.56 -22.91
C LEU A 150 -15.20 -9.60 -22.97
N VAL A 151 -15.58 -9.98 -24.20
CA VAL A 151 -16.58 -11.02 -24.49
C VAL A 151 -16.07 -12.42 -24.12
N ARG A 152 -14.81 -12.74 -24.45
CA ARG A 152 -14.17 -14.02 -24.13
C ARG A 152 -13.03 -13.80 -23.16
N ARG A 153 -13.10 -14.47 -22.01
CA ARG A 153 -12.14 -14.31 -20.92
C ARG A 153 -11.33 -15.59 -20.78
N PRO A 154 -10.02 -15.58 -21.09
CA PRO A 154 -9.16 -16.71 -20.80
C PRO A 154 -8.93 -16.78 -19.30
N LEU A 155 -9.44 -17.84 -18.65
CA LEU A 155 -9.22 -18.09 -17.23
C LEU A 155 -7.72 -18.26 -16.94
N LEU A 156 -7.21 -17.55 -15.93
CA LEU A 156 -5.87 -17.75 -15.41
C LEU A 156 -5.87 -18.99 -14.50
N VAL A 157 -5.51 -20.13 -15.07
CA VAL A 157 -5.28 -21.37 -14.33
C VAL A 157 -3.79 -21.48 -14.01
N PRO A 158 -3.40 -21.67 -12.73
CA PRO A 158 -2.01 -21.94 -12.37
C PRO A 158 -1.52 -23.28 -12.94
N ASN A 159 -0.24 -23.35 -13.32
CA ASN A 159 0.42 -24.55 -13.84
C ASN A 159 0.72 -25.60 -12.75
N LEU A 160 0.53 -25.24 -11.47
CA LEU A 160 0.82 -26.10 -10.33
C LEU A 160 -0.46 -26.69 -9.72
N SER A 161 -0.35 -27.89 -9.13
CA SER A 161 -1.45 -28.56 -8.44
C SER A 161 -1.91 -27.79 -7.20
N ILE A 162 -3.15 -28.04 -6.74
CA ILE A 162 -3.71 -27.42 -5.52
C ILE A 162 -2.81 -27.66 -4.31
N GLY A 163 -2.28 -28.88 -4.15
CA GLY A 163 -1.37 -29.22 -3.05
C GLY A 163 -0.07 -28.43 -3.09
N GLY A 164 0.54 -28.31 -4.28
CA GLY A 164 1.75 -27.51 -4.47
C GLY A 164 1.53 -26.02 -4.21
N LEU A 165 0.43 -25.45 -4.72
CA LEU A 165 0.05 -24.06 -4.47
C LEU A 165 -0.22 -23.80 -2.98
N SER A 166 -0.92 -24.71 -2.31
CA SER A 166 -1.21 -24.58 -0.88
C SER A 166 0.06 -24.60 -0.04
N PHE A 167 0.98 -25.51 -0.35
CA PHE A 167 2.27 -25.59 0.34
C PHE A 167 3.11 -24.32 0.15
N ILE A 168 3.24 -23.84 -1.10
CA ILE A 168 3.95 -22.59 -1.40
C ILE A 168 3.26 -21.41 -0.70
N GLY A 169 1.93 -21.31 -0.77
CA GLY A 169 1.17 -20.24 -0.14
C GLY A 169 1.35 -20.17 1.37
N ILE A 170 1.24 -21.31 2.06
CA ILE A 170 1.46 -21.39 3.52
C ILE A 170 2.92 -21.04 3.85
N SER A 171 3.88 -21.56 3.09
CA SER A 171 5.30 -21.29 3.32
C SER A 171 5.65 -19.82 3.12
N LEU A 172 5.15 -19.19 2.05
CA LEU A 172 5.31 -17.76 1.78
C LEU A 172 4.65 -16.91 2.87
N PHE A 173 3.44 -17.27 3.30
CA PHE A 173 2.75 -16.55 4.36
C PHE A 173 3.56 -16.59 5.67
N LEU A 174 3.99 -17.78 6.10
CA LEU A 174 4.81 -17.93 7.30
C LEU A 174 6.14 -17.16 7.18
N PHE A 175 6.78 -17.19 6.02
CA PHE A 175 8.01 -16.45 5.76
C PHE A 175 7.79 -14.94 5.86
N LEU A 176 6.78 -14.39 5.19
CA LEU A 176 6.46 -12.96 5.24
C LEU A 176 6.04 -12.51 6.64
N MET A 177 5.27 -13.33 7.37
CA MET A 177 4.92 -13.02 8.75
C MET A 177 6.12 -13.12 9.69
N SER A 178 7.10 -13.98 9.40
CA SER A 178 8.36 -14.01 10.13
C SER A 178 9.14 -12.69 9.99
N ASN A 179 9.14 -12.06 8.82
CA ASN A 179 9.71 -10.71 8.64
C ASN A 179 9.01 -9.68 9.54
N VAL A 180 7.68 -9.76 9.65
CA VAL A 180 6.89 -8.87 10.52
C VAL A 180 7.20 -9.13 12.00
N ILE A 181 7.31 -10.39 12.42
CA ILE A 181 7.58 -10.78 13.81
C ILE A 181 9.00 -10.38 14.25
N THR A 182 9.98 -10.51 13.35
CA THR A 182 11.40 -10.20 13.59
C THR A 182 11.74 -8.71 13.48
N SER A 183 10.76 -7.83 13.18
CA SER A 183 10.93 -6.37 13.26
C SER A 183 11.42 -5.93 14.64
N SER A 184 12.52 -5.19 14.75
CA SER A 184 13.04 -4.83 16.08
C SER A 184 12.30 -3.63 16.68
N PRO A 185 12.05 -3.60 18.01
CA PRO A 185 11.42 -2.45 18.66
C PRO A 185 12.19 -1.12 18.51
N ARG A 186 13.48 -1.18 18.18
CA ARG A 186 14.33 -0.01 17.96
C ARG A 186 14.21 0.53 16.53
N GLU A 187 14.15 -0.33 15.52
CA GLU A 187 13.83 0.03 14.12
C GLU A 187 12.49 0.80 14.04
N LEU A 188 11.50 0.41 14.85
CA LEU A 188 10.19 1.08 14.93
C LEU A 188 10.26 2.51 15.48
N ARG A 189 11.28 2.81 16.29
CA ARG A 189 11.45 4.12 16.92
C ARG A 189 12.09 5.12 15.96
N VAL A 190 13.01 4.66 15.10
CA VAL A 190 13.66 5.49 14.08
C VAL A 190 12.64 5.92 13.02
N ARG A 191 11.73 5.03 12.60
CA ARG A 191 10.68 5.39 11.63
C ARG A 191 9.57 6.28 12.21
N GLY A 192 9.27 6.14 13.50
CA GLY A 192 8.20 6.90 14.16
C GLY A 192 6.79 6.61 13.58
N PRO A 193 5.76 7.29 14.08
CA PRO A 193 4.43 7.28 13.47
C PRO A 193 4.50 7.93 12.07
N SER A 194 4.11 7.19 11.03
CA SER A 194 4.07 7.75 9.68
C SER A 194 2.81 8.61 9.50
N LEU A 195 2.98 9.80 8.93
CA LEU A 195 1.88 10.69 8.55
C LEU A 195 1.18 10.11 7.31
N GLY A 196 0.27 9.16 7.52
CA GLY A 196 -0.57 8.58 6.49
C GLY A 196 -1.87 9.36 6.28
N PRO A 197 -2.58 9.10 5.17
CA PRO A 197 -3.90 9.68 4.97
C PRO A 197 -4.92 8.99 5.89
N GLY A 198 -5.80 9.77 6.52
CA GLY A 198 -6.96 9.23 7.22
C GLY A 198 -6.85 9.22 8.73
N TYR A 199 -7.11 8.08 9.35
CA TYR A 199 -7.48 7.99 10.77
C TYR A 199 -6.32 8.22 11.73
N ALA A 200 -6.45 9.25 12.59
CA ALA A 200 -5.41 9.67 13.53
C ALA A 200 -4.89 8.52 14.41
N MET A 201 -5.74 7.61 14.90
CA MET A 201 -5.28 6.47 15.73
C MET A 201 -4.44 5.47 14.93
N LEU A 202 -4.71 5.28 13.64
CA LEU A 202 -3.92 4.38 12.80
C LEU A 202 -2.52 4.95 12.60
N ASN A 203 -2.42 6.27 12.41
CA ASN A 203 -1.16 6.99 12.29
C ASN A 203 -0.34 6.99 13.59
N MET A 204 -0.95 6.73 14.75
CA MET A 204 -0.22 6.58 16.01
C MET A 204 0.51 5.23 16.15
N VAL A 205 0.16 4.23 15.32
CA VAL A 205 0.79 2.91 15.37
C VAL A 205 2.06 2.93 14.51
N PRO A 206 3.21 2.47 15.02
CA PRO A 206 4.46 2.50 14.27
C PRO A 206 4.43 1.55 13.06
N GLU A 207 5.04 1.97 11.96
CA GLU A 207 5.20 1.14 10.76
C GLU A 207 6.29 0.09 10.95
N LEU A 208 6.00 -1.18 10.61
CA LEU A 208 6.92 -2.29 10.81
C LEU A 208 7.83 -2.49 9.59
N PRO A 209 9.16 -2.27 9.70
CA PRO A 209 10.07 -2.54 8.59
C PRO A 209 10.18 -4.05 8.34
N THR A 210 10.05 -4.45 7.08
CA THR A 210 10.21 -5.84 6.64
C THR A 210 11.41 -6.05 5.72
N THR A 211 12.08 -4.97 5.32
CA THR A 211 13.33 -5.01 4.54
C THR A 211 14.53 -4.86 5.46
N PRO A 212 15.68 -5.48 5.15
CA PRO A 212 16.93 -5.23 5.85
C PRO A 212 17.48 -3.85 5.49
N SER A 213 17.85 -3.07 6.51
CA SER A 213 18.55 -1.79 6.37
C SER A 213 19.63 -1.72 7.45
N GLU A 214 20.87 -2.04 7.06
CA GLU A 214 22.02 -2.09 8.00
C GLU A 214 22.25 -0.73 8.67
N GLN A 215 22.07 0.36 7.92
CA GLN A 215 22.25 1.74 8.41
C GLN A 215 21.13 2.18 9.36
N GLU A 216 19.86 1.86 9.09
CA GLU A 216 18.77 2.11 10.05
C GLU A 216 18.95 1.29 11.34
N PHE A 217 19.58 0.11 11.23
CA PHE A 217 19.93 -0.72 12.38
C PHE A 217 21.08 -0.13 13.21
N GLU A 218 22.06 0.53 12.59
CA GLU A 218 23.12 1.30 13.27
C GLU A 218 22.57 2.57 13.92
N ALA A 219 21.76 3.37 13.22
CA ALA A 219 21.04 4.50 13.81
C ALA A 219 20.13 4.08 14.99
N SER A 220 19.52 2.89 14.91
CA SER A 220 18.75 2.31 16.01
C SER A 220 19.58 1.90 17.23
N ARG A 221 20.89 1.68 17.08
CA ARG A 221 21.80 1.35 18.20
C ARG A 221 22.19 2.58 19.01
N GLU A 222 22.28 3.74 18.37
CA GLU A 222 22.72 5.01 18.98
C GLU A 222 21.58 5.78 19.69
N VAL A 223 20.32 5.57 19.31
CA VAL A 223 19.17 6.26 19.94
C VAL A 223 18.86 5.69 21.33
N GLU A 224 19.33 6.39 22.37
CA GLU A 224 18.94 6.15 23.76
C GLU A 224 17.41 6.34 23.94
N ALA A 225 16.78 5.43 24.69
CA ALA A 225 15.32 5.36 24.75
C ALA A 225 14.74 6.50 25.61
N PRO A 226 13.81 7.34 25.09
CA PRO A 226 13.00 8.18 25.96
C PRO A 226 12.09 7.27 26.82
N PRO A 227 11.86 7.61 28.10
CA PRO A 227 11.20 6.73 29.09
C PRO A 227 9.71 6.45 28.82
N SER A 228 9.09 7.01 27.78
CA SER A 228 7.64 7.11 27.62
C SER A 228 7.02 6.26 26.49
N THR A 229 7.77 5.51 25.68
CA THR A 229 7.17 4.68 24.63
C THR A 229 6.50 3.44 25.22
N LYS A 230 5.16 3.39 25.18
CA LYS A 230 4.34 2.27 25.69
C LYS A 230 4.79 0.94 25.07
N ARG A 231 5.33 0.02 25.88
CA ARG A 231 5.90 -1.28 25.47
C ARG A 231 4.95 -2.19 24.67
N TRP A 232 3.64 -2.00 24.78
CA TRP A 232 2.63 -2.83 24.10
C TRP A 232 2.36 -2.42 22.64
N LEU A 233 2.67 -1.18 22.26
CA LEU A 233 2.30 -0.62 20.95
C LEU A 233 2.96 -1.36 19.76
N PRO A 234 4.26 -1.74 19.81
CA PRO A 234 4.88 -2.58 18.79
C PRO A 234 4.22 -3.95 18.62
N ASN A 235 3.84 -4.59 19.74
CA ASN A 235 3.20 -5.90 19.70
C ASN A 235 1.80 -5.82 19.09
N LEU A 236 1.05 -4.77 19.42
CA LEU A 236 -0.22 -4.48 18.77
C LEU A 236 -0.04 -4.33 17.25
N ALA A 237 0.92 -3.52 16.81
CA ALA A 237 1.20 -3.30 15.40
C ALA A 237 1.43 -4.62 14.66
N ARG A 238 2.29 -5.50 15.22
CA ARG A 238 2.57 -6.83 14.65
C ARG A 238 1.32 -7.68 14.56
N THR A 239 0.52 -7.75 15.63
CA THR A 239 -0.72 -8.54 15.63
C THR A 239 -1.69 -8.04 14.57
N LEU A 240 -1.92 -6.72 14.48
CA LEU A 240 -2.79 -6.13 13.48
C LEU A 240 -2.29 -6.39 12.06
N ALA A 241 -0.98 -6.30 11.82
CA ALA A 241 -0.39 -6.56 10.52
C ALA A 241 -0.58 -8.03 10.11
N ILE A 242 -0.33 -8.96 11.02
CA ILE A 242 -0.52 -10.40 10.77
C ILE A 242 -1.99 -10.72 10.50
N PHE A 243 -2.91 -10.23 11.34
CA PHE A 243 -4.34 -10.44 11.14
C PHE A 243 -4.86 -9.83 9.84
N SER A 244 -4.38 -8.64 9.47
CA SER A 244 -4.81 -7.98 8.23
C SER A 244 -4.35 -8.76 7.00
N ASN A 245 -3.08 -9.17 6.95
CA ASN A 245 -2.57 -9.96 5.83
C ASN A 245 -3.23 -11.34 5.76
N MET A 246 -3.48 -11.98 6.91
CA MET A 246 -4.25 -13.22 6.97
C MET A 246 -5.67 -13.02 6.41
N ALA A 247 -6.35 -11.94 6.80
CA ALA A 247 -7.68 -11.61 6.32
C ALA A 247 -7.72 -11.35 4.81
N ILE A 248 -6.71 -10.69 4.24
CA ILE A 248 -6.57 -10.51 2.78
C ILE A 248 -6.45 -11.88 2.10
N VAL A 249 -5.52 -12.72 2.56
CA VAL A 249 -5.24 -14.03 1.96
C VAL A 249 -6.46 -14.96 2.04
N LEU A 250 -7.02 -15.13 3.24
CA LEU A 250 -8.21 -15.95 3.46
C LEU A 250 -9.43 -15.36 2.74
N GLY A 251 -9.53 -14.03 2.65
CA GLY A 251 -10.58 -13.36 1.90
C GLY A 251 -10.53 -13.64 0.41
N ILE A 252 -9.33 -13.58 -0.20
CA ILE A 252 -9.11 -13.95 -1.61
C ILE A 252 -9.47 -15.43 -1.84
N ILE A 253 -9.00 -16.34 -0.99
CA ILE A 253 -9.31 -17.77 -1.09
C ILE A 253 -10.82 -18.01 -0.93
N GLY A 254 -11.45 -17.34 0.03
CA GLY A 254 -12.89 -17.42 0.29
C GLY A 254 -13.72 -16.92 -0.89
N ILE A 255 -13.30 -15.85 -1.58
CA ILE A 255 -13.96 -15.38 -2.80
C ILE A 255 -13.85 -16.43 -3.90
N GLY A 256 -12.67 -17.03 -4.08
CA GLY A 256 -12.48 -18.13 -5.04
C GLY A 256 -13.38 -19.34 -4.73
N TYR A 257 -13.48 -19.71 -3.45
CA TYR A 257 -14.30 -20.85 -3.04
C TYR A 257 -15.81 -20.59 -3.13
N TRP A 258 -16.31 -19.53 -2.50
CA TRP A 258 -17.76 -19.29 -2.37
C TRP A 258 -18.39 -18.56 -3.56
N HIS A 259 -17.61 -17.80 -4.32
CA HIS A 259 -18.15 -16.94 -5.38
C HIS A 259 -17.68 -17.33 -6.77
N PHE A 260 -16.46 -17.85 -6.91
CA PHE A 260 -15.97 -18.37 -8.20
C PHE A 260 -16.23 -19.87 -8.37
N ASP A 261 -16.72 -20.56 -7.33
CA ASP A 261 -16.93 -22.01 -7.30
C ASP A 261 -15.66 -22.80 -7.71
N ASN A 262 -14.48 -22.22 -7.45
CA ASN A 262 -13.19 -22.80 -7.80
C ASN A 262 -12.13 -22.44 -6.75
N VAL A 263 -11.81 -23.40 -5.88
CA VAL A 263 -10.80 -23.23 -4.83
C VAL A 263 -9.40 -23.04 -5.43
N GLN A 264 -9.08 -23.71 -6.54
CA GLN A 264 -7.76 -23.62 -7.15
C GLN A 264 -7.45 -22.20 -7.64
N THR A 265 -8.44 -21.49 -8.19
CA THR A 265 -8.25 -20.09 -8.60
C THR A 265 -8.11 -19.17 -7.40
N GLY A 266 -8.85 -19.41 -6.31
CA GLY A 266 -8.70 -18.68 -5.05
C GLY A 266 -7.30 -18.83 -4.44
N ILE A 267 -6.82 -20.07 -4.29
CA ILE A 267 -5.47 -20.35 -3.79
C ILE A 267 -4.42 -19.79 -4.75
N GLY A 268 -4.59 -19.99 -6.07
CA GLY A 268 -3.69 -19.43 -7.08
C GLY A 268 -3.60 -17.91 -7.03
N CYS A 269 -4.71 -17.20 -6.83
CA CYS A 269 -4.76 -15.75 -6.67
C CYS A 269 -4.04 -15.30 -5.39
N ALA A 270 -4.26 -16.00 -4.27
CA ALA A 270 -3.61 -15.69 -3.00
C ALA A 270 -2.08 -15.94 -3.03
N VAL A 271 -1.63 -17.02 -3.66
CA VAL A 271 -0.21 -17.29 -3.87
C VAL A 271 0.42 -16.19 -4.73
N MET A 272 -0.26 -15.74 -5.79
CA MET A 272 0.24 -14.63 -6.62
C MET A 272 0.37 -13.34 -5.80
N TYR A 273 -0.63 -13.02 -4.95
CA TYR A 273 -0.56 -11.88 -4.04
C TYR A 273 0.68 -11.94 -3.12
N LEU A 274 0.93 -13.10 -2.51
CA LEU A 274 2.07 -13.32 -1.61
C LEU A 274 3.43 -13.39 -2.31
N LEU A 275 3.46 -13.68 -3.61
CA LEU A 275 4.70 -13.67 -4.39
C LEU A 275 5.11 -12.26 -4.80
N LEU A 276 4.13 -11.37 -5.05
CA LEU A 276 4.43 -10.06 -5.61
C LEU A 276 5.40 -9.27 -4.73
N PRO A 277 6.41 -8.58 -5.30
CA PRO A 277 7.46 -7.92 -4.51
C PRO A 277 6.96 -6.93 -3.47
N TYR A 278 5.85 -6.28 -3.77
CA TYR A 278 5.11 -5.44 -2.84
C TYR A 278 4.83 -6.12 -1.49
N SER A 279 4.37 -7.37 -1.52
CA SER A 279 3.99 -8.10 -0.32
C SER A 279 5.19 -8.39 0.60
N ALA A 280 6.42 -8.46 0.07
CA ALA A 280 7.63 -8.60 0.89
C ALA A 280 8.09 -7.29 1.50
N GLN A 281 7.97 -6.18 0.76
CA GLN A 281 8.48 -4.88 1.20
C GLN A 281 7.53 -4.13 2.14
N MET A 282 6.22 -4.34 2.04
CA MET A 282 5.21 -3.49 2.68
C MET A 282 4.21 -4.26 3.56
N THR A 283 4.45 -5.55 3.85
CA THR A 283 3.55 -6.39 4.66
C THR A 283 3.34 -5.84 6.07
N GLY A 284 4.35 -5.16 6.62
CA GLY A 284 4.32 -4.57 7.95
C GLY A 284 3.59 -3.23 8.05
N ASN A 285 3.17 -2.63 6.92
CA ASN A 285 2.52 -1.34 6.93
C ASN A 285 0.99 -1.47 7.06
N LEU A 286 0.46 -1.04 8.21
CA LEU A 286 -0.96 -1.13 8.54
C LEU A 286 -1.85 -0.24 7.68
N GLN A 287 -1.36 0.92 7.23
CA GLN A 287 -2.10 1.84 6.36
C GLN A 287 -2.43 1.19 5.01
N HIS A 288 -1.62 0.21 4.60
CA HIS A 288 -1.87 -0.58 3.41
C HIS A 288 -2.76 -1.78 3.73
N ALA A 289 -2.36 -2.60 4.71
CA ALA A 289 -2.96 -3.91 4.95
C ALA A 289 -4.35 -3.85 5.59
N MET A 290 -4.60 -2.96 6.57
CA MET A 290 -5.89 -2.93 7.29
C MET A 290 -7.06 -2.51 6.39
N PRO A 291 -7.00 -1.38 5.65
CA PRO A 291 -8.09 -0.99 4.76
C PRO A 291 -8.31 -2.03 3.66
N ALA A 292 -7.22 -2.58 3.10
CA ALA A 292 -7.30 -3.63 2.09
C ALA A 292 -8.01 -4.89 2.61
N ALA A 293 -7.67 -5.35 3.83
CA ALA A 293 -8.32 -6.49 4.47
C ALA A 293 -9.82 -6.26 4.62
N LEU A 294 -10.23 -5.09 5.10
CA LEU A 294 -11.64 -4.73 5.26
C LEU A 294 -12.37 -4.68 3.91
N LEU A 295 -11.75 -4.12 2.87
CA LEU A 295 -12.36 -4.10 1.53
C LEU A 295 -12.49 -5.50 0.92
N VAL A 296 -11.47 -6.36 1.08
CA VAL A 296 -11.52 -7.75 0.58
C VAL A 296 -12.60 -8.53 1.32
N LEU A 297 -12.71 -8.36 2.64
CA LEU A 297 -13.80 -8.95 3.42
C LEU A 297 -15.17 -8.36 3.06
N ALA A 298 -15.26 -7.07 2.73
CA ALA A 298 -16.49 -6.45 2.25
C ALA A 298 -16.94 -7.09 0.93
N MET A 299 -15.99 -7.34 0.03
CA MET A 299 -16.23 -8.05 -1.23
C MET A 299 -16.63 -9.51 -0.99
N LEU A 300 -15.95 -10.21 -0.08
CA LEU A 300 -16.34 -11.57 0.33
C LEU A 300 -17.78 -11.61 0.87
N ALA A 301 -18.17 -10.59 1.64
CA ALA A 301 -19.48 -10.45 2.25
C ALA A 301 -20.54 -9.80 1.35
N TYR A 302 -20.32 -9.62 0.04
CA TYR A 302 -21.24 -8.85 -0.81
C TYR A 302 -22.69 -9.38 -0.85
N ARG A 303 -22.91 -10.66 -0.54
CA ARG A 303 -24.29 -11.21 -0.45
C ARG A 303 -25.06 -10.67 0.78
N GLN A 304 -24.36 -10.09 1.74
CA GLN A 304 -24.88 -9.52 2.99
C GLN A 304 -24.60 -8.01 3.01
N PRO A 305 -25.51 -7.18 2.48
CA PRO A 305 -25.24 -5.75 2.26
C PRO A 305 -24.92 -5.00 3.56
N LEU A 306 -25.51 -5.38 4.69
CA LEU A 306 -25.20 -4.78 5.99
C LEU A 306 -23.74 -5.01 6.39
N LEU A 307 -23.27 -6.26 6.33
CA LEU A 307 -21.89 -6.59 6.70
C LEU A 307 -20.89 -5.96 5.72
N ALA A 308 -21.19 -6.02 4.43
CA ALA A 308 -20.38 -5.37 3.42
C ALA A 308 -20.30 -3.85 3.62
N GLY A 309 -21.42 -3.21 3.99
CA GLY A 309 -21.47 -1.79 4.33
C GLY A 309 -20.68 -1.44 5.59
N ILE A 310 -20.79 -2.25 6.65
CA ILE A 310 -19.99 -2.06 7.88
C ILE A 310 -18.50 -2.10 7.55
N LEU A 311 -18.05 -3.11 6.80
CA LEU A 311 -16.65 -3.29 6.43
C LEU A 311 -16.15 -2.19 5.49
N LEU A 312 -16.94 -1.80 4.49
CA LEU A 312 -16.63 -0.69 3.59
C LEU A 312 -16.52 0.64 4.35
N GLY A 313 -17.48 0.95 5.22
CA GLY A 313 -17.45 2.18 6.02
C GLY A 313 -16.33 2.18 7.06
N ALA A 314 -15.96 1.03 7.62
CA ALA A 314 -14.79 0.91 8.49
C ALA A 314 -13.49 1.14 7.71
N ALA A 315 -13.36 0.59 6.50
CA ALA A 315 -12.23 0.87 5.62
C ALA A 315 -12.14 2.37 5.26
N SER A 316 -13.27 2.97 4.91
CA SER A 316 -13.43 4.41 4.68
C SER A 316 -13.08 5.27 5.89
N GLY A 317 -13.38 4.81 7.09
CA GLY A 317 -13.02 5.49 8.33
C GLY A 317 -11.52 5.42 8.63
N LEU A 318 -10.86 4.29 8.31
CA LEU A 318 -9.41 4.15 8.46
C LEU A 318 -8.64 5.02 7.46
N VAL A 319 -9.12 5.03 6.22
CA VAL A 319 -8.53 5.77 5.11
C VAL A 319 -9.69 6.28 4.26
N TYR A 320 -9.77 7.56 3.92
CA TYR A 320 -10.96 8.13 3.26
C TYR A 320 -11.17 7.69 1.79
N TYR A 321 -10.16 7.17 1.10
CA TYR A 321 -10.24 6.80 -0.33
C TYR A 321 -11.37 5.83 -0.71
N PRO A 322 -11.72 4.79 0.08
CA PRO A 322 -12.83 3.91 -0.21
C PRO A 322 -14.21 4.58 -0.20
N LEU A 323 -14.36 5.81 0.32
CA LEU A 323 -15.61 6.57 0.16
C LEU A 323 -15.94 6.83 -1.31
N PHE A 324 -14.92 6.95 -2.18
CA PHE A 324 -15.11 7.09 -3.62
C PHE A 324 -15.57 5.79 -4.30
N LEU A 325 -15.71 4.68 -3.56
CA LEU A 325 -16.36 3.46 -4.04
C LEU A 325 -17.89 3.52 -3.88
N LEU A 326 -18.43 4.42 -3.06
CA LEU A 326 -19.87 4.50 -2.79
C LEU A 326 -20.71 4.61 -4.06
N PRO A 327 -20.37 5.42 -5.08
CA PRO A 327 -21.16 5.49 -6.31
C PRO A 327 -21.31 4.13 -7.02
N LEU A 328 -20.22 3.36 -7.08
CA LEU A 328 -20.20 2.02 -7.67
C LEU A 328 -21.04 1.03 -6.84
N TRP A 329 -20.80 1.00 -5.51
CA TRP A 329 -21.46 0.06 -4.61
C TRP A 329 -22.97 0.35 -4.46
N ILE A 330 -23.36 1.63 -4.34
CA ILE A 330 -24.76 2.06 -4.32
C ILE A 330 -25.46 1.62 -5.62
N SER A 331 -24.82 1.82 -6.77
CA SER A 331 -25.39 1.42 -8.05
C SER A 331 -25.53 -0.11 -8.17
N PHE A 332 -24.60 -0.91 -7.62
CA PHE A 332 -24.72 -2.37 -7.57
C PHE A 332 -25.90 -2.84 -6.71
N TYR A 333 -26.10 -2.25 -5.52
CA TYR A 333 -27.20 -2.63 -4.60
C TYR A 333 -28.51 -1.88 -4.86
N TRP A 334 -28.58 -1.04 -5.92
CA TRP A 334 -29.69 -0.12 -6.17
C TRP A 334 -31.07 -0.80 -6.10
N HIS A 335 -31.20 -1.94 -6.77
CA HIS A 335 -32.47 -2.69 -6.80
C HIS A 335 -32.70 -3.55 -5.54
N ARG A 336 -31.63 -3.98 -4.85
CA ARG A 336 -31.74 -4.88 -3.70
C ARG A 336 -30.54 -4.75 -2.78
N GLY A 337 -30.80 -4.45 -1.51
CA GLY A 337 -29.78 -4.40 -0.46
C GLY A 337 -29.23 -2.99 -0.16
N LEU A 338 -29.67 -1.96 -0.89
CA LEU A 338 -29.20 -0.58 -0.70
C LEU A 338 -29.32 -0.08 0.75
N THR A 339 -30.46 -0.30 1.39
CA THR A 339 -30.69 0.13 2.79
C THR A 339 -29.74 -0.55 3.76
N GLY A 340 -29.51 -1.87 3.59
CA GLY A 340 -28.55 -2.61 4.39
C GLY A 340 -27.14 -2.04 4.24
N LEU A 341 -26.72 -1.77 2.99
CA LEU A 341 -25.41 -1.16 2.72
C LEU A 341 -25.26 0.19 3.41
N LEU A 342 -26.20 1.11 3.20
CA LEU A 342 -26.14 2.47 3.75
C LEU A 342 -26.17 2.47 5.28
N VAL A 343 -27.04 1.67 5.90
CA VAL A 343 -27.08 1.52 7.37
C VAL A 343 -25.73 0.99 7.88
N GLY A 344 -25.14 0.01 7.19
CA GLY A 344 -23.84 -0.54 7.56
C GLY A 344 -22.73 0.51 7.49
N VAL A 345 -22.63 1.24 6.37
CA VAL A 345 -21.63 2.31 6.17
C VAL A 345 -21.79 3.41 7.21
N CYS A 346 -23.00 3.91 7.41
CA CYS A 346 -23.25 4.96 8.39
C CYS A 346 -22.92 4.50 9.82
N THR A 347 -23.29 3.26 10.17
CA THR A 347 -23.02 2.71 11.51
C THR A 347 -21.52 2.62 11.77
N SER A 348 -20.74 2.07 10.83
CA SER A 348 -19.29 1.95 11.03
C SER A 348 -18.59 3.30 11.04
N LEU A 349 -18.99 4.26 10.20
CA LEU A 349 -18.46 5.62 10.23
C LEU A 349 -18.79 6.34 11.54
N LEU A 350 -20.00 6.17 12.08
CA LEU A 350 -20.37 6.73 13.39
C LEU A 350 -19.55 6.11 14.52
N VAL A 351 -19.29 4.80 14.49
CA VAL A 351 -18.43 4.12 15.46
C VAL A 351 -16.99 4.65 15.36
N MET A 352 -16.44 4.77 14.14
CA MET A 352 -15.10 5.32 13.92
C MET A 352 -14.98 6.77 14.38
N ALA A 353 -15.97 7.62 14.07
CA ALA A 353 -16.02 8.98 14.58
C ALA A 353 -16.10 8.99 16.12
N GLY A 354 -16.95 8.14 16.71
CA GLY A 354 -17.07 8.02 18.17
C GLY A 354 -15.77 7.59 18.84
N LEU A 355 -14.98 6.70 18.21
CA LEU A 355 -13.67 6.30 18.72
C LEU A 355 -12.67 7.46 18.79
N LEU A 356 -12.76 8.46 17.90
CA LEU A 356 -11.90 9.65 17.99
C LEU A 356 -12.09 10.44 19.29
N LEU A 357 -13.27 10.38 19.91
CA LEU A 357 -13.53 11.03 21.20
C LEU A 357 -12.64 10.48 22.33
N LEU A 358 -12.11 9.26 22.18
CA LEU A 358 -11.16 8.69 23.14
C LEU A 358 -9.82 9.44 23.19
N GLN A 359 -9.50 10.25 22.19
CA GLN A 359 -8.29 11.09 22.16
C GLN A 359 -8.50 12.49 22.76
N GLY A 360 -9.73 12.78 23.23
CA GLY A 360 -10.10 14.09 23.79
C GLY A 360 -10.94 14.92 22.83
N PHE A 361 -11.79 15.79 23.40
CA PHE A 361 -12.72 16.62 22.63
C PHE A 361 -12.03 17.76 21.86
N GLU A 362 -10.90 18.27 22.38
CA GLU A 362 -10.17 19.40 21.78
C GLU A 362 -9.68 19.11 20.35
N ASN A 363 -9.11 17.92 20.11
CA ASN A 363 -8.59 17.52 18.81
C ASN A 363 -9.63 16.79 17.94
N PHE A 364 -10.86 16.62 18.44
CA PHE A 364 -11.87 15.79 17.79
C PHE A 364 -12.20 16.32 16.38
N PHE A 365 -12.44 17.63 16.25
CA PHE A 365 -12.83 18.21 14.97
C PHE A 365 -11.72 18.14 13.93
N ASP A 366 -10.46 18.26 14.34
CA ASP A 366 -9.31 18.15 13.44
C ASP A 366 -9.14 16.70 12.96
N HIS A 367 -9.16 15.73 13.88
CA HIS A 367 -9.11 14.31 13.51
C HIS A 367 -10.35 13.85 12.71
N PHE A 368 -11.52 14.43 12.96
CA PHE A 368 -12.73 14.14 12.19
C PHE A 368 -12.63 14.65 10.76
N ARG A 369 -12.10 15.87 10.57
CA ARG A 369 -11.83 16.44 9.24
C ARG A 369 -10.76 15.62 8.50
N GLU A 370 -9.71 15.19 9.21
CA GLU A 370 -8.68 14.27 8.70
C GLU A 370 -9.28 12.94 8.22
N MET A 371 -10.18 12.36 9.02
CA MET A 371 -10.83 11.08 8.73
C MET A 371 -11.58 11.09 7.40
N PHE A 372 -12.22 12.19 7.03
CA PHE A 372 -12.97 12.33 5.79
C PHE A 372 -12.21 13.04 4.67
N GLY A 373 -11.02 13.57 4.95
CA GLY A 373 -10.26 14.37 3.98
C GLY A 373 -10.99 15.65 3.56
N LEU A 374 -11.78 16.27 4.46
CA LEU A 374 -12.62 17.45 4.19
C LEU A 374 -11.83 18.78 4.08
N TRP A 375 -10.58 18.72 3.62
CA TRP A 375 -9.68 19.86 3.45
C TRP A 375 -9.35 20.14 1.99
N VAL A 376 -8.72 21.29 1.73
CA VAL A 376 -7.91 21.46 0.51
C VAL A 376 -6.82 20.39 0.53
N PRO A 377 -6.62 19.61 -0.56
CA PRO A 377 -5.61 18.57 -0.59
C PRO A 377 -4.26 19.11 -0.11
N ARG A 378 -3.64 18.45 0.86
CA ARG A 378 -2.31 18.81 1.39
C ARG A 378 -1.36 19.16 0.25
N MET A 379 -0.79 20.36 0.25
CA MET A 379 0.14 20.81 -0.81
C MET A 379 1.61 20.82 -0.35
N GLU A 380 1.86 20.53 0.92
CA GLU A 380 3.18 20.59 1.54
C GLU A 380 3.64 19.22 2.04
N ARG A 381 4.96 18.99 2.04
CA ARG A 381 5.58 17.72 2.48
C ARG A 381 4.95 16.50 1.78
N LEU A 382 4.79 16.62 0.47
CA LEU A 382 4.31 15.56 -0.41
C LEU A 382 5.42 14.56 -0.71
N GLU A 383 5.04 13.33 -0.99
CA GLU A 383 5.92 12.26 -1.46
C GLU A 383 5.49 11.78 -2.85
N GLY A 384 6.37 11.08 -3.54
CA GLY A 384 6.12 10.61 -4.90
C GLY A 384 6.45 11.66 -5.95
N ILE A 385 5.77 11.57 -7.10
CA ILE A 385 5.90 12.56 -8.18
C ILE A 385 5.53 13.99 -7.76
N TRP A 386 4.78 14.14 -6.67
CA TRP A 386 4.32 15.42 -6.12
C TRP A 386 5.27 16.00 -5.06
N GLY A 387 6.33 15.28 -4.71
CA GLY A 387 7.29 15.71 -3.70
C GLY A 387 8.20 16.85 -4.15
N ALA A 388 9.07 17.29 -3.24
CA ALA A 388 10.04 18.36 -3.51
C ALA A 388 10.89 18.00 -4.74
N GLY A 389 10.97 18.89 -5.73
CA GLY A 389 11.70 18.66 -6.99
C GLY A 389 10.95 17.84 -8.06
N GLY A 390 9.70 17.45 -7.81
CA GLY A 390 8.84 16.77 -8.79
C GLY A 390 7.93 17.71 -9.59
N ILE A 391 6.73 17.21 -9.93
CA ILE A 391 5.70 17.99 -10.63
C ILE A 391 5.07 18.98 -9.64
N GLN A 392 4.79 20.19 -10.11
CA GLN A 392 4.16 21.23 -9.28
C GLN A 392 2.84 20.71 -8.66
N PRO A 393 2.63 20.84 -7.34
CA PRO A 393 1.44 20.33 -6.65
C PRO A 393 0.10 20.82 -7.21
N ALA A 394 0.07 21.96 -7.89
CA ALA A 394 -1.15 22.50 -8.52
C ALA A 394 -1.76 21.56 -9.57
N PHE A 395 -0.93 20.81 -10.32
CA PHE A 395 -1.41 19.84 -11.33
C PHE A 395 -2.12 18.62 -10.73
N ARG A 396 -2.07 18.45 -9.41
CA ARG A 396 -2.80 17.42 -8.69
C ARG A 396 -4.31 17.65 -8.71
N LEU A 397 -4.76 18.91 -8.77
CA LEU A 397 -6.19 19.26 -8.72
C LEU A 397 -6.96 18.77 -9.96
N PRO A 398 -6.50 18.99 -11.20
CA PRO A 398 -7.13 18.37 -12.38
C PRO A 398 -7.19 16.83 -12.29
N VAL A 399 -6.15 16.18 -11.78
CA VAL A 399 -6.12 14.71 -11.62
C VAL A 399 -7.18 14.26 -10.60
N LEU A 400 -7.33 15.00 -9.49
CA LEU A 400 -8.38 14.76 -8.51
C LEU A 400 -9.78 14.93 -9.12
N VAL A 401 -9.99 15.95 -9.94
CA VAL A 401 -11.27 16.15 -10.66
C VAL A 401 -11.56 14.97 -11.58
N GLY A 402 -10.58 14.55 -12.37
CA GLY A 402 -10.70 13.36 -13.23
C GLY A 402 -11.02 12.08 -12.44
N PHE A 403 -10.40 11.91 -11.27
CA PHE A 403 -10.68 10.80 -10.36
C PHE A 403 -12.11 10.83 -9.81
N ILE A 404 -12.61 12.00 -9.40
CA ILE A 404 -14.00 12.15 -8.92
C ILE A 404 -14.98 11.86 -10.06
N LEU A 405 -14.73 12.37 -11.27
CA LEU A 405 -15.55 12.09 -12.44
C LEU A 405 -15.55 10.60 -12.78
N LEU A 406 -14.41 9.92 -12.70
CA LEU A 406 -14.31 8.48 -12.88
C LEU A 406 -15.14 7.72 -11.84
N SER A 407 -15.03 8.08 -10.56
CA SER A 407 -15.82 7.49 -9.48
C SER A 407 -17.34 7.66 -9.73
N LEU A 408 -17.80 8.88 -10.05
CA LEU A 408 -19.20 9.18 -10.33
C LEU A 408 -19.72 8.51 -11.61
N SER A 409 -18.86 8.30 -12.60
CA SER A 409 -19.23 7.59 -13.84
C SER A 409 -19.76 6.19 -13.55
N PHE A 410 -19.29 5.55 -12.46
CA PHE A 410 -19.74 4.22 -12.07
C PHE A 410 -21.20 4.15 -11.63
N VAL A 411 -21.85 5.29 -11.35
CA VAL A 411 -23.31 5.32 -11.12
C VAL A 411 -24.04 4.80 -12.36
N PHE A 412 -23.64 5.28 -13.53
CA PHE A 412 -24.33 5.03 -14.80
C PHE A 412 -23.71 3.88 -15.61
N TRP A 413 -22.39 3.71 -15.54
CA TRP A 413 -21.66 2.75 -16.36
C TRP A 413 -20.83 1.77 -15.50
N PRO A 414 -20.79 0.46 -15.80
CA PRO A 414 -21.63 -0.27 -16.76
C PRO A 414 -23.10 -0.31 -16.33
N SER A 415 -24.01 -0.49 -17.30
CA SER A 415 -25.47 -0.49 -17.06
C SER A 415 -25.94 -1.69 -16.23
N LEU A 416 -25.39 -2.87 -16.47
CA LEU A 416 -25.61 -4.08 -15.67
C LEU A 416 -24.40 -4.30 -14.77
N LYS A 417 -24.64 -4.29 -13.46
CA LYS A 417 -23.59 -4.50 -12.46
C LYS A 417 -23.69 -5.90 -11.87
N ASN A 418 -22.62 -6.68 -12.05
CA ASN A 418 -22.44 -8.00 -11.48
C ASN A 418 -21.22 -7.99 -10.55
N LEU A 419 -20.94 -9.12 -9.88
CA LEU A 419 -19.78 -9.22 -8.99
C LEU A 419 -18.45 -8.91 -9.71
N GLY A 420 -18.35 -9.28 -10.99
CA GLY A 420 -17.21 -8.94 -11.85
C GLY A 420 -17.02 -7.43 -11.96
N THR A 421 -18.06 -6.69 -12.33
CA THR A 421 -17.96 -5.23 -12.47
C THR A 421 -17.71 -4.53 -11.13
N LEU A 422 -18.23 -5.08 -10.03
CA LEU A 422 -17.95 -4.59 -8.68
C LEU A 422 -16.46 -4.74 -8.31
N MET A 423 -15.85 -5.89 -8.62
CA MET A 423 -14.42 -6.12 -8.39
C MET A 423 -13.53 -5.25 -9.26
N CYS A 424 -13.76 -5.20 -10.58
CA CYS A 424 -12.90 -4.42 -11.48
C CYS A 424 -13.10 -2.91 -11.30
N GLY A 425 -14.33 -2.46 -11.01
CA GLY A 425 -14.60 -1.06 -10.66
C GLY A 425 -13.92 -0.67 -9.35
N THR A 426 -13.94 -1.55 -8.33
CA THR A 426 -13.21 -1.32 -7.07
C THR A 426 -11.71 -1.22 -7.32
N ALA A 427 -11.15 -2.13 -8.12
CA ALA A 427 -9.75 -2.08 -8.54
C ALA A 427 -9.42 -0.78 -9.28
N ALA A 428 -10.24 -0.37 -10.25
CA ALA A 428 -10.04 0.82 -11.06
C ALA A 428 -10.06 2.10 -10.22
N VAL A 429 -10.99 2.25 -9.29
CA VAL A 429 -11.05 3.43 -8.40
C VAL A 429 -9.85 3.44 -7.45
N MET A 430 -9.49 2.30 -6.85
CA MET A 430 -8.32 2.25 -5.94
C MET A 430 -6.98 2.45 -6.66
N LEU A 431 -6.85 2.02 -7.92
CA LEU A 431 -5.73 2.37 -8.79
C LEU A 431 -5.74 3.85 -9.14
N ALA A 432 -6.89 4.40 -9.53
CA ALA A 432 -7.02 5.81 -9.90
C ALA A 432 -6.72 6.76 -8.74
N ALA A 433 -6.98 6.33 -7.49
CA ALA A 433 -6.60 7.07 -6.30
C ALA A 433 -5.07 7.28 -6.19
N GLN A 434 -4.26 6.39 -6.75
CA GLN A 434 -2.80 6.46 -6.69
C GLN A 434 -2.22 7.67 -7.44
N PHE A 435 -2.89 8.16 -8.48
CA PHE A 435 -2.37 9.28 -9.29
C PHE A 435 -2.40 10.61 -8.54
N TRP A 436 -3.38 10.82 -7.66
CA TRP A 436 -3.51 12.05 -6.90
C TRP A 436 -3.13 11.87 -5.43
N HIS A 437 -2.79 10.67 -4.97
CA HIS A 437 -2.39 10.43 -3.59
C HIS A 437 -1.10 11.20 -3.23
N GLY A 438 -1.08 11.86 -2.07
CA GLY A 438 0.01 12.76 -1.67
C GLY A 438 1.16 12.14 -0.89
N ASN A 439 1.01 10.91 -0.40
CA ASN A 439 2.03 10.21 0.40
C ASN A 439 2.67 9.06 -0.40
N GLY A 440 3.18 9.33 -1.61
CA GLY A 440 3.87 8.30 -2.42
C GLY A 440 2.93 7.46 -3.29
N GLY A 441 2.17 8.14 -4.17
CA GLY A 441 1.27 7.49 -5.12
C GLY A 441 1.92 6.32 -5.88
N GLY A 442 1.22 5.19 -5.92
CA GLY A 442 1.70 3.94 -6.55
C GLY A 442 2.25 2.90 -5.56
N LEU A 443 2.62 3.31 -4.34
CA LEU A 443 3.10 2.37 -3.30
C LEU A 443 1.98 1.66 -2.54
N PHE A 444 0.76 2.22 -2.52
CA PHE A 444 -0.40 1.67 -1.80
C PHE A 444 -1.06 0.51 -2.55
N MET A 445 -0.25 -0.50 -2.90
CA MET A 445 -0.71 -1.58 -3.77
C MET A 445 -1.75 -2.48 -3.12
N ALA A 446 -1.70 -2.73 -1.79
CA ALA A 446 -2.71 -3.57 -1.13
C ALA A 446 -4.15 -3.06 -1.34
N TRP A 447 -4.36 -1.76 -1.56
CA TRP A 447 -5.69 -1.22 -1.77
C TRP A 447 -6.33 -1.69 -3.09
N PHE A 448 -5.52 -1.94 -4.13
CA PHE A 448 -6.03 -2.35 -5.44
C PHE A 448 -5.63 -3.77 -5.84
N LEU A 449 -4.47 -4.25 -5.41
CA LEU A 449 -3.84 -5.49 -5.89
C LEU A 449 -4.73 -6.72 -5.66
N PRO A 450 -5.36 -6.93 -4.49
CA PRO A 450 -6.31 -8.03 -4.31
C PRO A 450 -7.44 -8.01 -5.34
N PHE A 451 -7.98 -6.83 -5.66
CA PHE A 451 -9.09 -6.69 -6.61
C PHE A 451 -8.66 -6.83 -8.07
N VAL A 452 -7.46 -6.35 -8.41
CA VAL A 452 -6.83 -6.59 -9.72
C VAL A 452 -6.64 -8.09 -9.92
N LEU A 453 -6.06 -8.78 -8.93
CA LEU A 453 -5.83 -10.22 -9.00
C LEU A 453 -7.13 -11.01 -9.07
N LEU A 454 -8.11 -10.70 -8.21
CA LEU A 454 -9.44 -11.31 -8.29
C LEU A 454 -10.10 -11.07 -9.65
N THR A 455 -9.91 -9.90 -10.25
CA THR A 455 -10.41 -9.59 -11.59
C THR A 455 -9.72 -10.42 -12.68
N ILE A 456 -8.42 -10.68 -12.56
CA ILE A 456 -7.66 -11.49 -13.51
C ILE A 456 -8.04 -12.98 -13.40
N PHE A 457 -8.27 -13.48 -12.18
CA PHE A 457 -8.56 -14.89 -11.91
C PHE A 457 -10.04 -15.27 -11.99
N ARG A 458 -10.95 -14.30 -12.06
CA ARG A 458 -12.39 -14.60 -12.00
C ARG A 458 -12.89 -15.38 -13.23
N PRO A 459 -13.84 -16.30 -13.02
CA PRO A 459 -14.63 -16.88 -14.11
C PRO A 459 -15.66 -15.89 -14.65
N ASN A 460 -16.50 -16.36 -15.56
CA ASN A 460 -17.68 -15.59 -15.91
C ASN A 460 -18.64 -15.54 -14.70
N LEU A 461 -19.06 -14.34 -14.31
CA LEU A 461 -19.91 -14.05 -13.14
C LEU A 461 -21.14 -13.23 -13.53
N ASP A 462 -21.59 -13.33 -14.79
CA ASP A 462 -22.73 -12.56 -15.32
C ASP A 462 -24.03 -12.82 -14.54
N ASP A 463 -24.18 -13.99 -13.94
CA ASP A 463 -25.34 -14.38 -13.12
C ASP A 463 -25.33 -13.80 -11.69
N ARG A 464 -24.15 -13.36 -11.21
CA ARG A 464 -23.92 -12.85 -9.85
C ARG A 464 -24.30 -11.37 -9.71
N ILE A 465 -25.58 -11.07 -9.93
CA ILE A 465 -26.18 -9.73 -9.75
C ILE A 465 -26.82 -9.63 -8.35
N ALA A 466 -26.84 -8.43 -7.76
CA ALA A 466 -27.39 -8.19 -6.42
C ALA A 466 -28.83 -8.71 -6.25
N THR A 467 -29.69 -8.56 -7.26
CA THR A 467 -31.07 -9.05 -7.23
C THR A 467 -31.19 -10.55 -7.00
N ASN A 468 -30.25 -11.33 -7.53
CA ASN A 468 -30.22 -12.78 -7.43
C ASN A 468 -29.53 -13.26 -6.14
N MET A 469 -28.47 -12.58 -5.74
CA MET A 469 -27.56 -13.09 -4.70
C MET A 469 -27.82 -12.53 -3.30
N VAL A 470 -28.42 -11.34 -3.20
CA VAL A 470 -28.66 -10.69 -1.91
C VAL A 470 -29.91 -11.30 -1.25
N LYS A 471 -29.79 -11.75 0.00
CA LYS A 471 -30.94 -12.24 0.78
C LYS A 471 -31.95 -11.09 0.95
N GLY A 472 -33.26 -11.39 0.87
CA GLY A 472 -34.30 -10.36 0.95
C GLY A 472 -34.17 -9.55 2.24
N GLY A 473 -34.22 -8.22 2.14
CA GLY A 473 -34.17 -7.36 3.32
C GLY A 473 -35.35 -7.63 4.25
N TRP A 474 -35.18 -7.35 5.53
CA TRP A 474 -36.22 -7.57 6.56
C TRP A 474 -37.58 -6.92 6.19
N LEU A 475 -37.55 -5.79 5.47
CA LEU A 475 -38.72 -5.09 4.94
C LEU A 475 -39.47 -5.84 3.81
N SER A 476 -38.81 -6.76 3.09
CA SER A 476 -39.44 -7.58 2.04
C SER A 476 -40.26 -8.75 2.60
N LEU A 477 -40.12 -9.07 3.89
CA LEU A 477 -40.95 -10.06 4.56
C LEU A 477 -42.34 -9.48 4.91
N ALA A 478 -42.48 -8.15 4.96
CA ALA A 478 -43.76 -7.49 5.23
C ALA A 478 -44.70 -7.45 4.01
N SER A 479 -44.22 -7.69 2.79
CA SER A 479 -45.03 -7.57 1.56
C SER A 479 -45.47 -8.90 0.93
N LYS A 480 -45.26 -10.04 1.58
CA LYS A 480 -45.80 -11.34 1.14
C LYS A 480 -46.80 -11.92 2.13
N GLN A 481 -48.01 -11.37 2.09
CA GLN A 481 -49.24 -12.08 2.47
C GLN A 481 -50.03 -12.32 1.17
N PRO A 482 -50.00 -13.53 0.57
CA PRO A 482 -51.01 -13.88 -0.41
C PRO A 482 -52.33 -14.07 0.33
N LYS A 483 -53.30 -13.18 0.10
CA LYS A 483 -54.70 -13.48 0.48
C LYS A 483 -55.10 -14.79 -0.22
N PRO A 484 -55.61 -15.81 0.49
CA PRO A 484 -56.26 -16.92 -0.17
C PRO A 484 -57.47 -16.38 -0.93
N ARG A 485 -57.59 -16.79 -2.20
CA ARG A 485 -58.83 -16.65 -2.95
C ARG A 485 -59.89 -17.51 -2.26
N SER A 486 -60.98 -16.89 -1.84
CA SER A 486 -62.29 -17.52 -1.66
C SER A 486 -63.29 -16.72 -2.47
#